data_AF-A0AAD1YB97-F1
#
_entry.id   AF-A0AAD1YB97-F1
#
_cell.length_a   1.000
_cell.length_b   1.000
_cell.length_c   1.000
_cell.angle_alpha   90.00
_cell.angle_beta   90.00
_cell.angle_gamma   90.00
#
_symmetry.space_group_name_H-M   'P 1'
#
loop_
_entity.id
_entity.type
_entity.pdbx_description
1 polymer ?
#
loop_
_entity_poly.entity_id
_entity_poly.type
_entity_poly.pdbx_seq_one_letter_code
_entity_poly.pdbx_strand_id
1 'polypeptide(L)'
;MSVEIKGINNILKRLDKLSHIESSKAVKSVAEDVQKAISGAANEFSENGDAIQAFEERKCGNSTYIDVGLKADSCDWDKAKSLWFQQWGFYDYGWNFKNVHPYISSHKQWFDEAIQAIEADVKKKLKEELRKQVKECWNEG
;
A
#
# COMPACT_ATOMS: atom_id res chain seq x y z
N MET A 1 50.53 -22.30 11.76
CA MET A 1 50.10 -21.12 12.55
C MET A 1 48.81 -20.64 11.93
N SER A 2 47.70 -20.61 12.67
CA SER A 2 46.43 -20.04 12.22
C SER A 2 46.02 -18.94 13.20
N VAL A 3 45.63 -17.79 12.67
CA VAL A 3 45.04 -16.71 13.46
C VAL A 3 43.54 -16.93 13.45
N GLU A 4 42.97 -17.29 14.60
CA GLU A 4 41.52 -17.32 14.78
C GLU A 4 41.03 -15.87 14.92
N ILE A 5 40.33 -15.35 13.91
CA ILE A 5 39.77 -14.00 13.96
C ILE A 5 38.50 -14.04 14.83
N LYS A 6 38.69 -13.82 16.13
CA LYS A 6 37.60 -13.69 17.09
C LYS A 6 36.70 -12.51 16.70
N GLY A 7 35.40 -12.75 16.58
CA GLY A 7 34.39 -11.72 16.27
C GLY A 7 33.76 -11.82 14.88
N ILE A 8 34.38 -12.52 13.90
CA ILE A 8 33.78 -12.72 12.57
C ILE A 8 32.44 -13.47 12.67
N ASN A 9 32.35 -14.49 13.54
CA ASN A 9 31.11 -15.25 13.74
C ASN A 9 29.95 -14.38 14.25
N ASN A 10 30.23 -13.38 15.09
CA ASN A 10 29.20 -12.45 15.56
C ASN A 10 28.74 -11.51 14.44
N ILE A 11 29.67 -11.04 13.60
CA ILE A 11 29.34 -10.21 12.43
C ILE A 11 28.51 -11.02 11.42
N LEU A 12 28.91 -12.26 11.12
CA LEU A 12 28.16 -13.15 10.22
C LEU A 12 26.76 -13.44 10.74
N LYS A 13 26.59 -13.69 12.04
CA LYS A 13 25.27 -13.86 12.67
C LYS A 13 24.40 -12.60 12.57
N ARG A 14 24.97 -11.41 12.76
CA ARG A 14 24.23 -10.14 12.62
C ARG A 14 23.82 -9.87 11.17
N LEU A 15 24.70 -10.15 10.20
CA LEU A 15 24.41 -10.04 8.78
C LEU A 15 23.30 -11.00 8.36
N ASP A 16 23.33 -12.24 8.85
CA ASP A 16 22.30 -13.24 8.58
C ASP A 16 20.94 -12.83 9.18
N LYS A 17 20.91 -12.26 10.40
CA LYS A 17 19.68 -11.65 10.95
C LYS A 17 19.17 -10.49 10.09
N LEU A 18 20.06 -9.63 9.60
CA LEU A 18 19.69 -8.50 8.72
C LEU A 18 19.12 -8.96 7.37
N SER A 19 19.60 -10.08 6.81
CA SER A 19 19.01 -10.64 5.58
C SER A 19 17.62 -11.24 5.80
N HIS A 20 17.23 -11.49 7.05
CA HIS A 20 15.94 -12.06 7.45
C HIS A 20 15.05 -11.08 8.22
N ILE A 21 15.26 -9.76 8.04
CA ILE A 21 14.39 -8.72 8.62
C ILE A 21 12.92 -9.02 8.29
N GLU A 22 12.05 -8.96 9.30
CA GLU A 22 10.60 -9.13 9.15
C GLU A 22 9.94 -7.91 8.49
N SER A 23 10.37 -7.61 7.26
CA SER A 23 9.85 -6.53 6.42
C SER A 23 8.34 -6.64 6.20
N SER A 24 7.80 -7.86 6.26
CA SER A 24 6.36 -8.14 6.15
C SER A 24 5.51 -7.37 7.15
N LYS A 25 5.93 -7.27 8.42
CA LYS A 25 5.15 -6.55 9.45
C LYS A 25 5.11 -5.05 9.16
N ALA A 26 6.24 -4.47 8.74
CA ALA A 26 6.34 -3.07 8.40
C ALA A 26 5.50 -2.75 7.14
N VAL A 27 5.55 -3.61 6.13
CA VAL A 27 4.77 -3.46 4.89
C VAL A 27 3.26 -3.60 5.17
N LYS A 28 2.83 -4.55 6.00
CA LYS A 28 1.42 -4.71 6.42
C LYS A 28 0.88 -3.46 7.10
N SER A 29 1.61 -2.95 8.10
CA SER A 29 1.16 -1.75 8.82
C SER A 29 1.02 -0.54 7.90
N VAL A 30 1.93 -0.39 6.95
CA VAL A 30 1.88 0.68 5.95
C VAL A 30 0.73 0.46 4.96
N ALA A 31 0.49 -0.77 4.53
CA ALA A 31 -0.62 -1.10 3.62
C ALA A 31 -1.98 -0.76 4.24
N GLU A 32 -2.17 -1.01 5.55
CA GLU A 32 -3.38 -0.62 6.27
C GLU A 32 -3.58 0.90 6.31
N ASP A 33 -2.51 1.68 6.48
CA ASP A 33 -2.58 3.15 6.46
C ASP A 33 -2.96 3.67 5.06
N VAL A 34 -2.35 3.09 4.02
CA VAL A 34 -2.68 3.41 2.62
C VAL A 34 -4.13 3.06 2.32
N GLN A 35 -4.60 1.89 2.75
CA GLN A 35 -5.99 1.46 2.59
C GLN A 35 -6.94 2.46 3.24
N LYS A 36 -6.66 2.85 4.50
CA LYS A 36 -7.48 3.81 5.23
C LYS A 36 -7.54 5.16 4.52
N ALA A 37 -6.40 5.67 4.05
CA ALA A 37 -6.35 6.95 3.34
C ALA A 37 -7.21 6.92 2.06
N ILE A 38 -7.05 5.89 1.23
CA ILE A 38 -7.81 5.73 0.00
C ILE A 38 -9.30 5.52 0.29
N SER A 39 -9.64 4.68 1.27
CA SER A 39 -11.05 4.47 1.68
C SER A 39 -11.68 5.75 2.23
N GLY A 40 -10.91 6.58 2.93
CA GLY A 40 -11.34 7.87 3.46
C GLY A 40 -11.71 8.82 2.33
N ALA A 41 -10.85 8.95 1.33
CA ALA A 41 -11.12 9.76 0.14
C ALA A 41 -12.34 9.25 -0.64
N ALA A 42 -12.47 7.93 -0.81
CA ALA A 42 -13.64 7.34 -1.46
C ALA A 42 -14.95 7.64 -0.70
N ASN A 43 -14.91 7.62 0.64
CA ASN A 43 -16.06 7.87 1.50
C ASN A 43 -16.56 9.32 1.46
N GLU A 44 -15.79 10.26 0.92
CA GLU A 44 -16.26 11.64 0.72
C GLU A 44 -17.34 11.76 -0.34
N PHE A 45 -17.41 10.80 -1.27
CA PHE A 45 -18.33 10.86 -2.42
C PHE A 45 -19.03 9.52 -2.74
N SER A 46 -18.74 8.44 -2.02
CA SER A 46 -19.33 7.12 -2.23
C SER A 46 -19.49 6.35 -0.93
N GLU A 47 -20.56 5.58 -0.80
CA GLU A 47 -20.72 4.64 0.33
C GLU A 47 -19.89 3.35 0.16
N ASN A 48 -19.28 3.15 -1.02
CA ASN A 48 -18.56 1.93 -1.38
C ASN A 48 -17.06 1.99 -1.03
N GLY A 49 -16.61 2.87 -0.13
CA GLY A 49 -15.20 2.92 0.26
C GLY A 49 -14.69 1.61 0.90
N ASP A 50 -15.60 0.74 1.36
CA ASP A 50 -15.33 -0.63 1.82
C ASP A 50 -14.80 -1.56 0.70
N ALA A 51 -14.99 -1.19 -0.57
CA ALA A 51 -14.41 -1.88 -1.72
C ALA A 51 -12.87 -1.75 -1.78
N ILE A 52 -12.29 -0.77 -1.09
CA ILE A 52 -10.84 -0.55 -1.04
C ILE A 52 -10.20 -1.45 0.01
N GLN A 53 -9.31 -2.34 -0.43
CA GLN A 53 -8.70 -3.36 0.42
C GLN A 53 -7.19 -3.39 0.27
N ALA A 54 -6.51 -3.78 1.35
CA ALA A 54 -5.15 -4.31 1.30
C ALA A 54 -5.23 -5.81 1.02
N PHE A 55 -4.53 -6.27 -0.03
CA PHE A 55 -4.60 -7.65 -0.50
C PHE A 55 -3.57 -8.55 0.18
N GLU A 56 -3.60 -9.84 -0.18
CA GLU A 56 -2.65 -10.82 0.36
C GLU A 56 -1.19 -10.44 0.07
N GLU A 57 -0.35 -10.79 1.04
CA GLU A 57 1.08 -10.60 0.97
C GLU A 57 1.70 -11.45 -0.14
N ARG A 58 2.49 -10.82 -1.01
CA ARG A 58 3.32 -11.51 -2.01
C ARG A 58 4.79 -11.36 -1.65
N LYS A 59 5.47 -12.49 -1.45
CA LYS A 59 6.92 -12.55 -1.25
C LYS A 59 7.63 -12.82 -2.57
N CYS A 60 8.64 -12.03 -2.87
CA CYS A 60 9.53 -12.22 -4.02
C CYS A 60 10.98 -12.09 -3.54
N GLY A 61 11.64 -13.24 -3.32
CA GLY A 61 12.94 -13.27 -2.64
C GLY A 61 12.85 -12.66 -1.24
N ASN A 62 13.71 -11.68 -0.96
CA ASN A 62 13.73 -10.97 0.34
C ASN A 62 12.79 -9.75 0.37
N SER A 63 11.98 -9.54 -0.67
CA SER A 63 11.05 -8.42 -0.77
C SER A 63 9.61 -8.85 -0.49
N THR A 64 8.89 -7.98 0.19
CA THR A 64 7.47 -8.18 0.52
C THR A 64 6.64 -7.10 -0.15
N TYR A 65 5.56 -7.50 -0.81
CA TYR A 65 4.63 -6.62 -1.52
C TYR A 65 3.20 -6.85 -1.03
N ILE A 66 2.45 -5.77 -0.88
CA ILE A 66 1.01 -5.79 -0.61
C ILE A 66 0.38 -4.79 -1.56
N ASP A 67 -0.50 -5.28 -2.43
CA ASP A 67 -1.27 -4.42 -3.32
C ASP A 67 -2.41 -3.78 -2.50
N VAL A 68 -2.72 -2.50 -2.74
CA VAL A 68 -3.81 -1.79 -2.05
C VAL A 68 -4.66 -1.05 -3.08
N GLY A 69 -5.99 -1.22 -3.02
CA GLY A 69 -6.91 -0.51 -3.92
C GLY A 69 -8.08 -1.37 -4.36
N LEU A 70 -8.46 -1.22 -5.64
CA LEU A 70 -9.53 -1.98 -6.28
C LEU A 70 -8.92 -3.13 -7.11
N LYS A 71 -9.42 -4.35 -6.91
CA LYS A 71 -8.99 -5.52 -7.69
C LYS A 71 -10.20 -6.34 -8.10
N ALA A 72 -10.31 -6.59 -9.40
CA ALA A 72 -11.48 -7.19 -10.04
C ALA A 72 -11.81 -8.60 -9.50
N ASP A 73 -10.79 -9.37 -9.13
CA ASP A 73 -10.96 -10.76 -8.70
C ASP A 73 -11.41 -10.90 -7.23
N SER A 74 -11.38 -9.81 -6.46
CA SER A 74 -11.58 -9.82 -5.00
C SER A 74 -12.64 -8.84 -4.51
N CYS A 75 -13.15 -7.96 -5.39
CA CYS A 75 -14.21 -7.02 -5.07
C CYS A 75 -15.39 -7.23 -6.03
N ASP A 76 -16.61 -7.15 -5.50
CA ASP A 76 -17.82 -7.11 -6.31
C ASP A 76 -17.76 -5.90 -7.25
N TRP A 77 -17.73 -6.16 -8.56
CA TRP A 77 -17.64 -5.11 -9.57
C TRP A 77 -18.79 -4.11 -9.45
N ASP A 78 -19.98 -4.53 -9.02
CA ASP A 78 -21.09 -3.61 -8.86
C ASP A 78 -20.85 -2.56 -7.75
N LYS A 79 -20.03 -2.90 -6.75
CA LYS A 79 -19.58 -1.96 -5.73
C LYS A 79 -18.41 -1.09 -6.22
N ALA A 80 -17.44 -1.70 -6.90
CA ALA A 80 -16.22 -1.02 -7.34
C ALA A 80 -16.40 -0.10 -8.55
N LYS A 81 -17.37 -0.38 -9.43
CA LYS A 81 -17.51 0.32 -10.72
C LYS A 81 -17.67 1.83 -10.58
N SER A 82 -18.43 2.29 -9.58
CA SER A 82 -18.65 3.73 -9.36
C SER A 82 -17.33 4.44 -9.04
N LEU A 83 -16.55 3.88 -8.12
CA LEU A 83 -15.22 4.38 -7.76
C LEU A 83 -14.26 4.38 -8.96
N TRP A 84 -14.30 3.33 -9.77
CA TRP A 84 -13.48 3.20 -10.97
C TRP A 84 -13.82 4.27 -12.02
N PHE A 85 -15.11 4.49 -12.32
CA PHE A 85 -15.51 5.51 -13.29
C PHE A 85 -15.22 6.92 -12.78
N GLN A 86 -15.40 7.18 -11.49
CA GLN A 86 -15.08 8.48 -10.89
C GLN A 86 -13.59 8.83 -11.02
N GLN A 87 -12.68 7.84 -10.95
CA GLN A 87 -11.24 8.05 -11.16
C GLN A 87 -10.93 8.64 -12.54
N TRP A 88 -11.60 8.15 -13.59
CA TRP A 88 -11.32 8.56 -14.97
C TRP A 88 -12.21 9.70 -15.47
N GLY A 89 -13.35 9.91 -14.81
CA GLY A 89 -14.48 10.66 -15.34
C GLY A 89 -15.28 9.83 -16.34
N PHE A 90 -16.54 10.19 -16.56
CA PHE A 90 -17.44 9.45 -17.43
C PHE A 90 -18.53 10.34 -18.02
N TYR A 91 -19.09 9.92 -19.16
CA TYR A 91 -20.26 10.56 -19.74
C TYR A 91 -21.54 9.93 -19.16
N ASP A 92 -22.48 10.76 -18.74
CA ASP A 92 -23.77 10.29 -18.24
C ASP A 92 -24.77 10.07 -19.39
N TYR A 93 -25.04 8.79 -19.67
CA TYR A 93 -26.01 8.35 -20.68
C TYR A 93 -27.41 8.10 -20.12
N GLY A 94 -27.70 8.60 -18.92
CA GLY A 94 -29.02 8.49 -18.30
C GLY A 94 -30.14 9.00 -19.19
N TRP A 95 -31.33 8.41 -19.04
CA TRP A 95 -32.52 8.73 -19.83
C TRP A 95 -32.93 10.21 -19.81
N ASN A 96 -32.52 10.96 -18.78
CA ASN A 96 -32.79 12.39 -18.63
C ASN A 96 -31.87 13.28 -19.48
N PHE A 97 -30.78 12.75 -20.06
CA PHE A 97 -29.77 13.51 -20.80
C PHE A 97 -29.74 13.19 -22.30
N LYS A 98 -30.88 12.76 -22.85
CA LYS A 98 -31.11 12.13 -24.16
C LYS A 98 -30.53 12.77 -25.43
N ASN A 99 -29.71 13.82 -25.35
CA ASN A 99 -28.93 14.39 -26.46
C ASN A 99 -27.66 15.17 -26.03
N VAL A 100 -27.44 15.39 -24.73
CA VAL A 100 -26.38 16.29 -24.23
C VAL A 100 -25.26 15.51 -23.52
N HIS A 101 -25.57 14.33 -22.97
CA HIS A 101 -24.63 13.43 -22.29
C HIS A 101 -23.53 14.18 -21.53
N PRO A 102 -23.82 14.80 -20.37
CA PRO A 102 -22.84 15.62 -19.68
C PRO A 102 -21.64 14.77 -19.25
N TYR A 103 -20.45 15.33 -19.39
CA TYR A 103 -19.23 14.74 -18.86
C TYR A 103 -19.12 15.05 -17.37
N ILE A 104 -19.03 14.01 -16.55
CA ILE A 104 -18.85 14.09 -15.11
C ILE A 104 -17.36 13.88 -14.79
N SER A 105 -16.76 14.86 -14.12
CA SER A 105 -15.34 14.86 -13.76
C SER A 105 -15.06 15.24 -12.31
N SER A 106 -16.08 15.26 -11.46
CA SER A 106 -16.03 15.83 -10.11
C SER A 106 -14.98 15.21 -9.20
N HIS A 107 -14.63 13.94 -9.43
CA HIS A 107 -13.65 13.18 -8.63
C HIS A 107 -12.54 12.57 -9.49
N LYS A 108 -12.30 13.14 -10.67
CA LYS A 108 -11.25 12.64 -11.56
C LYS A 108 -9.91 12.66 -10.82
N GLN A 109 -9.16 11.57 -10.88
CA GLN A 109 -7.86 11.38 -10.20
C GLN A 109 -7.91 11.28 -8.67
N TRP A 110 -9.09 11.13 -8.06
CA TRP A 110 -9.24 11.03 -6.59
C TRP A 110 -8.30 9.99 -5.95
N PHE A 111 -8.06 8.85 -6.63
CA PHE A 111 -7.22 7.78 -6.11
C PHE A 111 -5.74 8.17 -6.11
N ASP A 112 -5.29 8.83 -7.18
CA ASP A 112 -3.91 9.31 -7.30
C ASP A 112 -3.64 10.43 -6.29
N GLU A 113 -4.60 11.33 -6.11
CA GLU A 113 -4.53 12.42 -5.12
C GLU A 113 -4.44 11.87 -3.69
N ALA A 114 -5.26 10.85 -3.36
CA ALA A 114 -5.21 10.19 -2.06
C ALA A 114 -3.85 9.51 -1.80
N ILE A 115 -3.26 8.87 -2.81
CA ILE A 115 -1.91 8.28 -2.70
C ILE A 115 -0.86 9.37 -2.51
N GLN A 116 -0.88 10.43 -3.32
CA GLN A 116 0.09 11.52 -3.23
C GLN A 116 0.05 12.20 -1.85
N ALA A 117 -1.14 12.34 -1.26
CA ALA A 117 -1.32 12.94 0.06
C ALA A 117 -0.66 12.12 1.18
N ILE A 118 -0.67 10.78 1.10
CA ILE A 118 -0.15 9.89 2.16
C ILE A 118 1.28 9.38 1.89
N GLU A 119 1.78 9.51 0.67
CA GLU A 119 3.03 8.90 0.21
C GLU A 119 4.24 9.25 1.09
N ALA A 120 4.36 10.53 1.47
CA ALA A 120 5.49 11.00 2.27
C ALA A 120 5.49 10.37 3.68
N ASP A 121 4.34 10.33 4.33
CA ASP A 121 4.18 9.81 5.69
C ASP A 121 4.38 8.30 5.73
N VAL A 122 3.81 7.59 4.76
CA VAL A 122 3.99 6.14 4.59
C VAL A 122 5.46 5.79 4.36
N LYS A 123 6.16 6.51 3.47
CA LYS A 123 7.60 6.29 3.23
C LYS A 123 8.42 6.56 4.47
N LYS A 124 8.06 7.59 5.25
CA LYS A 124 8.73 7.92 6.51
C LYS A 124 8.53 6.82 7.54
N LYS A 125 7.28 6.40 7.77
CA LYS A 125 6.93 5.32 8.72
C LYS A 125 7.62 4.01 8.35
N LEU A 126 7.61 3.62 7.07
CA LEU A 126 8.30 2.44 6.58
C LEU A 126 9.80 2.49 6.88
N LYS A 127 10.46 3.62 6.60
CA LYS A 127 11.89 3.82 6.90
C LYS A 127 12.18 3.75 8.40
N GLU A 128 11.31 4.32 9.24
CA GLU A 128 11.48 4.32 10.68
C GLU A 128 11.35 2.91 11.27
N GLU A 129 10.34 2.14 10.86
CA GLU A 129 10.17 0.75 11.31
C GLU A 129 11.32 -0.15 10.87
N LEU A 130 11.76 -0.04 9.61
CA LEU A 130 12.92 -0.79 9.14
C LEU A 130 14.21 -0.40 9.90
N ARG A 131 14.41 0.89 10.19
CA ARG A 131 15.55 1.35 10.99
C ARG A 131 15.54 0.81 12.42
N LYS A 132 14.37 0.67 13.05
CA LYS A 132 14.26 0.04 14.38
C LYS A 132 14.69 -1.42 14.32
N GLN A 133 14.16 -2.19 13.37
CA GLN A 133 14.50 -3.60 13.20
C GLN A 133 16.00 -3.81 12.93
N VAL A 134 16.61 -2.94 12.11
CA VAL A 134 18.07 -2.96 11.87
C VAL A 134 18.86 -2.71 13.18
N LYS A 135 18.44 -1.74 13.99
CA LYS A 135 19.12 -1.44 15.27
C LYS A 135 18.99 -2.59 16.27
N GLU A 136 17.81 -3.19 16.38
CA GLU A 136 17.57 -4.37 17.23
C GLU A 136 18.50 -5.51 16.83
N CYS A 137 18.57 -5.84 15.53
CA CYS A 137 19.48 -6.86 15.00
C CYS A 137 20.96 -6.57 15.30
N TRP A 138 21.34 -5.29 15.39
CA TRP A 138 22.72 -4.86 15.64
C TRP A 138 23.10 -4.83 17.13
N ASN A 139 22.14 -4.57 18.02
CA ASN A 139 22.37 -4.39 19.45
C ASN A 139 22.18 -5.67 20.27
N GLU A 140 21.46 -6.69 19.76
CA GLU A 140 21.23 -7.98 20.44
C GLU A 140 22.33 -9.04 20.19
N GLY A 141 23.60 -8.65 20.03
CA GLY A 141 24.68 -9.61 19.75
C GLY A 141 26.02 -9.28 20.37
#